data_AF-A0A453MNK4-F1
#
_entry.id   AF-A0A453MNK4-F1
#
_cell.length_a   1.000
_cell.length_b   1.000
_cell.length_c   1.000
_cell.angle_alpha   90.00
_cell.angle_beta   90.00
_cell.angle_gamma   90.00
#
_symmetry.space_group_name_H-M   'P 1'
#
loop_
_entity.id
_entity.type
_entity.pdbx_description
1 polymer ?
#
loop_
_entity_poly.entity_id
_entity_poly.type
_entity_poly.pdbx_seq_one_letter_code
_entity_poly.pdbx_strand_id
1 'polypeptide(L)'
;MCHIISQYECRQFRESILGVMPHHWDRREDTFLQLAHFRKHKRKELKKTQGKNVVNNVHKPIEHNPLGKDDTNRISKVIGKAADLAGSAKGKKSLHTVYIPTITNYTQVWWVPNVVVAHEKEGIEAIHLASGRTLCKLHLTEGGLHADINGDGVLDHVQVVGGNGAEQTVVSGSMEVLKPCWAVATSGVPVREQLFNVSICHYNHLNLFHHGDFSRSFGRSFDPSGLEVATPVLLERDDGHKHRRGSHGDIIFLTSRGEVTSYTPGLLGHDAMWRWQLSTGATWSNLPSPSGMMENVVVPTLKTFSLRAYDPKQVIIAGGDQEAVVISPDGSLLTSIDLPAPPTHALILEDFSGDGLTDVILVTSGGVYGFVQTRQPGALFFSTLVGFLIVVIGVIFVSLHLNSSNGGKPRSNGQR
;
A
#
# COMPACT_ATOMS: atom_id res chain seq x y z
N MET A 1 -28.02 -26.06 -6.17
CA MET A 1 -27.15 -25.08 -5.49
C MET A 1 -26.17 -25.86 -4.63
N CYS A 2 -24.94 -26.07 -5.11
CA CYS A 2 -23.90 -26.72 -4.30
C CYS A 2 -23.32 -25.66 -3.36
N HIS A 3 -23.68 -25.70 -2.08
CA HIS A 3 -22.95 -24.92 -1.07
C HIS A 3 -21.52 -25.46 -1.02
N ILE A 4 -20.55 -24.65 -1.43
CA ILE A 4 -19.14 -24.92 -1.18
C ILE A 4 -18.97 -24.79 0.34
N ILE A 5 -18.91 -25.94 1.03
CA ILE A 5 -18.71 -25.98 2.48
C ILE A 5 -17.25 -25.61 2.74
N SER A 6 -17.00 -24.42 3.27
CA SER A 6 -15.69 -24.03 3.77
C SER A 6 -15.24 -24.98 4.88
N GLN A 7 -13.99 -25.45 4.83
CA GLN A 7 -13.49 -26.39 5.84
C GLN A 7 -13.35 -25.78 7.24
N TYR A 8 -13.13 -24.47 7.31
CA TYR A 8 -12.83 -23.76 8.55
C TYR A 8 -13.50 -22.39 8.57
N GLU A 9 -13.75 -21.89 9.78
CA GLU A 9 -14.11 -20.49 9.98
C GLU A 9 -12.90 -19.59 9.70
N CYS A 10 -13.12 -18.48 8.98
CA CYS A 10 -12.13 -17.43 8.72
C CYS A 10 -11.43 -16.92 9.98
N ARG A 11 -12.15 -16.91 11.12
CA ARG A 11 -11.61 -16.49 12.42
C ARG A 11 -10.36 -17.28 12.84
N GLN A 12 -10.24 -18.54 12.41
CA GLN A 12 -9.05 -19.35 12.69
C GLN A 12 -7.80 -18.84 11.96
N PHE A 13 -7.97 -18.06 10.89
CA PHE A 13 -6.90 -17.52 10.05
C PHE A 13 -6.79 -15.99 10.15
N ARG A 14 -7.33 -15.36 11.22
CA ARG A 14 -7.41 -13.89 11.39
C ARG A 14 -6.14 -13.15 10.93
N GLU A 15 -4.98 -13.49 11.46
CA GLU A 15 -3.69 -12.84 11.09
C GLU A 15 -3.30 -13.03 9.63
N SER A 16 -3.73 -14.13 9.00
CA SER A 16 -3.45 -14.38 7.58
C SER A 16 -4.41 -13.59 6.69
N ILE A 17 -5.67 -13.44 7.12
CA ILE A 17 -6.68 -12.63 6.44
C ILE A 17 -6.30 -11.15 6.47
N LEU A 18 -5.86 -10.63 7.60
CA LEU A 18 -5.38 -9.24 7.68
C LEU A 18 -4.13 -9.00 6.82
N GLY A 19 -3.30 -10.03 6.64
CA GLY A 19 -2.12 -9.95 5.78
C GLY A 19 -2.42 -9.98 4.28
N VAL A 20 -3.67 -10.16 3.87
CA VAL A 20 -4.12 -10.09 2.47
C VAL A 20 -5.06 -8.91 2.21
N MET A 21 -5.29 -8.08 3.23
CA MET A 21 -5.96 -6.77 3.10
C MET A 21 -4.98 -5.74 2.49
N PRO A 22 -5.48 -4.63 1.89
CA PRO A 22 -6.88 -4.20 1.80
C PRO A 22 -7.74 -5.01 0.81
N HIS A 23 -9.05 -5.04 1.05
CA HIS A 23 -10.04 -5.51 0.10
C HIS A 23 -11.02 -4.39 -0.25
N HIS A 24 -11.22 -4.16 -1.53
CA HIS A 24 -12.26 -3.30 -2.08
C HIS A 24 -12.79 -3.96 -3.34
N TRP A 25 -14.08 -3.81 -3.60
CA TRP A 25 -14.71 -4.31 -4.81
C TRP A 25 -15.88 -3.41 -5.16
N ASP A 26 -15.80 -2.73 -6.30
CA ASP A 26 -16.88 -1.93 -6.88
C ASP A 26 -17.33 -2.54 -8.22
N ARG A 27 -16.38 -3.10 -8.96
CA ARG A 27 -16.60 -3.59 -10.33
C ARG A 27 -15.97 -4.96 -10.56
N ARG A 28 -16.38 -5.61 -11.65
CA ARG A 28 -15.88 -6.93 -12.02
C ARG A 28 -14.36 -6.94 -12.21
N GLU A 29 -13.82 -5.83 -12.67
CA GLU A 29 -12.39 -5.65 -12.95
C GLU A 29 -11.55 -5.55 -11.67
N ASP A 30 -12.17 -5.30 -10.52
CA ASP A 30 -11.51 -5.30 -9.20
C ASP A 30 -11.29 -6.72 -8.66
N THR A 31 -11.79 -7.75 -9.36
CA THR A 31 -11.52 -9.14 -8.99
C THR A 31 -10.09 -9.50 -9.33
N PHE A 32 -9.31 -9.85 -8.30
CA PHE A 32 -7.94 -10.32 -8.47
C PHE A 32 -7.63 -11.53 -7.58
N LEU A 33 -6.58 -12.26 -7.99
CA LEU A 33 -6.07 -13.42 -7.27
C LEU A 33 -4.67 -13.12 -6.78
N GLN A 34 -4.37 -13.50 -5.53
CA GLN A 34 -3.02 -13.40 -4.99
C GLN A 34 -2.60 -14.69 -4.29
N LEU A 35 -1.31 -14.98 -4.33
CA LEU A 35 -0.72 -16.11 -3.61
C LEU A 35 -0.40 -15.69 -2.18
N ALA A 36 -0.82 -16.50 -1.20
CA ALA A 36 -0.55 -16.22 0.20
C ALA A 36 -0.22 -17.48 1.01
N HIS A 37 0.33 -17.28 2.21
CA HIS A 37 0.61 -18.34 3.16
C HIS A 37 -0.26 -18.21 4.41
N PHE A 38 -1.32 -19.01 4.48
CA PHE A 38 -2.29 -19.04 5.57
C PHE A 38 -1.82 -19.93 6.71
N ARG A 39 -1.88 -19.37 7.92
CA ARG A 39 -1.58 -20.04 9.18
C ARG A 39 -2.74 -19.87 10.13
N LYS A 40 -3.05 -20.96 10.85
CA LYS A 40 -3.96 -20.87 11.98
C LYS A 40 -3.38 -19.91 13.02
N HIS A 41 -4.15 -18.91 13.39
CA HIS A 41 -3.82 -17.98 14.46
C HIS A 41 -3.60 -18.78 15.75
N LYS A 42 -2.45 -18.57 16.39
CA LYS A 42 -2.15 -19.22 17.66
C LYS A 42 -3.00 -18.58 18.74
N ARG A 43 -4.07 -19.24 19.19
CA ARG A 43 -4.67 -18.91 20.49
C ARG A 43 -3.55 -18.97 21.52
N LYS A 44 -3.31 -17.88 22.25
CA LYS A 44 -2.56 -17.99 23.50
C LYS A 44 -3.32 -19.02 24.33
N GLU A 45 -2.72 -20.18 24.56
CA GLU A 45 -3.18 -21.03 25.65
C GLU A 45 -3.11 -20.14 26.89
N LEU A 46 -4.27 -19.85 27.50
CA LEU A 46 -4.31 -19.32 28.85
C LEU A 46 -3.35 -20.21 29.64
N LYS A 47 -2.30 -19.62 30.22
CA LYS A 47 -1.34 -20.34 31.06
C LYS A 47 -2.17 -21.19 32.01
N LYS A 48 -2.23 -22.50 31.77
CA LYS A 48 -2.79 -23.44 32.71
C LYS A 48 -2.00 -23.19 33.98
N THR A 49 -2.68 -22.77 35.04
CA THR A 49 -2.12 -22.67 36.39
C THR A 49 -1.31 -23.94 36.62
N GLN A 50 -0.05 -23.82 37.00
CA GLN A 50 0.86 -24.96 37.18
C GLN A 50 0.28 -25.94 38.19
N GLY A 51 -0.51 -26.90 37.71
CA GLY A 51 -0.86 -28.12 38.41
C GLY A 51 0.27 -29.12 38.18
N LYS A 52 0.88 -29.57 39.28
CA LYS A 52 1.97 -30.55 39.38
C LYS A 52 2.19 -31.43 38.14
N ASN A 53 3.40 -31.36 37.59
CA ASN A 53 3.91 -32.28 36.58
C ASN A 53 3.84 -33.73 37.10
N VAL A 54 3.04 -34.57 36.44
CA VAL A 54 3.19 -36.02 36.48
C VAL A 54 4.20 -36.38 35.40
N VAL A 55 5.32 -36.93 35.83
CA VAL A 55 6.41 -37.41 34.98
C VAL A 55 5.94 -38.65 34.22
N ASN A 56 5.70 -38.53 32.91
CA ASN A 56 5.63 -39.67 32.01
C ASN A 56 6.92 -39.75 31.21
N ASN A 57 7.77 -40.70 31.59
CA ASN A 57 8.98 -41.07 30.87
C ASN A 57 8.60 -41.80 29.58
N VAL A 58 8.82 -41.15 28.43
CA VAL A 58 8.95 -41.85 27.15
C VAL A 58 10.26 -41.40 26.50
N HIS A 59 11.19 -42.35 26.41
CA HIS A 59 12.52 -42.22 25.84
C HIS A 59 12.46 -41.76 24.38
N LYS A 60 13.23 -40.71 24.04
CA LYS A 60 13.74 -40.50 22.68
C LYS A 60 15.22 -40.89 22.67
N PRO A 61 15.71 -41.67 21.69
CA PRO A 61 17.14 -41.96 21.60
C PRO A 61 17.90 -40.70 21.16
N ILE A 62 19.02 -40.46 21.82
CA ILE A 62 20.02 -39.46 21.47
C ILE A 62 21.10 -40.18 20.64
N GLU A 63 21.24 -39.82 19.38
CA GLU A 63 22.38 -40.21 18.55
C GLU A 63 23.09 -38.95 18.05
N HIS A 64 24.25 -38.64 18.64
CA HIS A 64 25.57 -38.65 18.00
C HIS A 64 26.55 -37.85 18.88
N ASN A 65 27.44 -38.56 19.58
CA ASN A 65 28.67 -37.97 20.12
C ASN A 65 29.80 -38.22 19.11
N PRO A 66 30.46 -37.19 18.55
CA PRO A 66 31.74 -37.39 17.92
C PRO A 66 32.83 -37.59 19.00
N LEU A 67 33.68 -38.60 18.79
CA LEU A 67 34.81 -38.93 19.65
C LEU A 67 35.80 -37.75 19.77
N GLY A 68 36.31 -37.54 21.00
CA GLY A 68 37.55 -36.79 21.24
C GLY A 68 37.41 -35.35 21.67
N LYS A 69 36.50 -35.03 22.59
CA LYS A 69 36.39 -33.68 23.18
C LYS A 69 36.42 -33.75 24.71
N ASP A 70 37.61 -33.63 25.28
CA ASP A 70 37.77 -33.47 26.73
C ASP A 70 37.32 -32.06 27.14
N ASP A 71 36.15 -31.99 27.78
CA ASP A 71 35.46 -30.75 28.19
C ASP A 71 36.03 -30.10 29.47
N THR A 72 37.17 -30.57 29.97
CA THR A 72 37.69 -30.18 31.28
C THR A 72 38.64 -28.98 31.25
N ASN A 73 39.06 -28.48 30.07
CA ASN A 73 40.03 -27.38 30.00
C ASN A 73 39.50 -26.14 29.27
N ARG A 74 39.60 -24.96 29.91
CA ARG A 74 39.08 -23.70 29.36
C ARG A 74 39.80 -23.22 28.09
N ILE A 75 41.02 -23.70 27.84
CA ILE A 75 41.85 -23.29 26.69
C ILE A 75 41.44 -24.02 25.40
N SER A 76 40.96 -25.27 25.48
CA SER A 76 40.47 -26.02 24.30
C SER A 76 39.15 -25.48 23.76
N LYS A 77 38.34 -24.79 24.59
CA LYS A 77 37.12 -24.09 24.16
C LYS A 77 37.37 -22.87 23.27
N VAL A 78 38.51 -22.19 23.46
CA VAL A 78 38.85 -20.99 22.69
C VAL A 78 39.49 -21.36 21.34
N ILE A 79 40.35 -22.39 21.33
CA ILE A 79 40.97 -22.89 20.09
C ILE A 79 39.92 -23.59 19.20
N GLY A 80 38.96 -24.32 19.78
CA GLY A 80 37.84 -24.91 19.02
C GLY A 80 36.95 -23.87 18.33
N LYS A 81 36.67 -22.74 18.99
CA LYS A 81 35.90 -21.63 18.37
C LYS A 81 36.66 -20.93 17.23
N ALA A 82 37.99 -20.85 17.32
CA ALA A 82 38.81 -20.28 16.26
C ALA A 82 38.93 -21.21 15.04
N ALA A 83 39.01 -22.53 15.26
CA ALA A 83 39.00 -23.52 14.20
C ALA A 83 37.65 -23.59 13.45
N ASP A 84 36.52 -23.46 14.17
CA ASP A 84 35.18 -23.40 13.58
C ASP A 84 34.97 -22.10 12.77
N LEU A 85 35.55 -20.97 13.20
CA LEU A 85 35.54 -19.71 12.45
C LEU A 85 36.43 -19.77 11.19
N ALA A 86 37.59 -20.43 11.26
CA ALA A 86 38.51 -20.55 10.13
C ALA A 86 38.05 -21.57 9.08
N GLY A 87 37.29 -22.60 9.49
CA GLY A 87 36.69 -23.59 8.58
C GLY A 87 35.47 -23.11 7.80
N SER A 88 34.82 -22.01 8.23
CA SER A 88 33.60 -21.48 7.60
C SER A 88 33.86 -20.58 6.38
N ALA A 89 35.11 -20.36 5.99
CA ALA A 89 35.50 -19.50 4.86
C ALA A 89 35.60 -20.25 3.51
N LYS A 90 34.77 -21.26 3.26
CA LYS A 90 34.53 -21.76 1.90
C LYS A 90 33.40 -20.96 1.28
N GLY A 91 33.76 -20.00 0.44
CA GLY A 91 32.85 -19.16 -0.32
C GLY A 91 31.75 -19.99 -1.00
N LYS A 92 30.51 -19.83 -0.53
CA LYS A 92 29.34 -20.29 -1.25
C LYS A 92 29.17 -19.37 -2.45
N LYS A 93 29.70 -19.82 -3.60
CA LYS A 93 29.27 -19.33 -4.91
C LYS A 93 27.76 -19.50 -4.94
N SER A 94 27.02 -18.39 -4.94
CA SER A 94 25.56 -18.39 -5.13
C SER A 94 25.27 -18.80 -6.58
N LEU A 95 25.25 -20.10 -6.84
CA LEU A 95 24.49 -20.60 -7.97
C LEU A 95 23.03 -20.47 -7.59
N HIS A 96 22.42 -19.36 -8.01
CA HIS A 96 21.00 -19.07 -7.84
C HIS A 96 20.19 -19.94 -8.81
N THR A 97 20.25 -21.26 -8.66
CA THR A 97 19.18 -22.10 -9.18
C THR A 97 17.97 -21.82 -8.30
N VAL A 98 17.00 -21.08 -8.84
CA VAL A 98 15.70 -20.82 -8.23
C VAL A 98 15.05 -22.18 -7.98
N TYR A 99 15.20 -22.72 -6.77
CA TYR A 99 14.48 -23.92 -6.35
C TYR A 99 13.03 -23.51 -6.12
N ILE A 100 12.17 -23.80 -7.09
CA ILE A 100 10.71 -23.68 -6.97
C ILE A 100 10.24 -24.99 -6.32
N PRO A 101 9.86 -25.01 -5.04
CA PRO A 101 9.38 -26.23 -4.41
C PRO A 101 8.06 -26.66 -5.07
N THR A 102 7.95 -27.93 -5.44
CA THR A 102 6.65 -28.51 -5.79
C THR A 102 5.72 -28.43 -4.59
N ILE A 103 4.65 -27.64 -4.69
CA ILE A 103 3.69 -27.45 -3.60
C ILE A 103 2.87 -28.74 -3.46
N THR A 104 2.99 -29.40 -2.32
CA THR A 104 2.23 -30.60 -1.98
C THR A 104 1.45 -30.36 -0.69
N ASN A 105 0.53 -31.25 -0.33
CA ASN A 105 -0.26 -31.12 0.90
C ASN A 105 0.60 -31.12 2.19
N TYR A 106 1.87 -31.54 2.11
CA TYR A 106 2.78 -31.64 3.27
C TYR A 106 3.82 -30.50 3.34
N THR A 107 3.79 -29.52 2.43
CA THR A 107 4.76 -28.42 2.47
C THR A 107 4.49 -27.52 3.67
N GLN A 108 5.33 -27.62 4.71
CA GLN A 108 5.25 -26.82 5.94
C GLN A 108 6.14 -25.57 5.91
N VAL A 109 6.71 -25.27 4.75
CA VAL A 109 7.67 -24.19 4.57
C VAL A 109 6.96 -22.84 4.62
N TRP A 110 7.42 -21.95 5.51
CA TRP A 110 6.68 -20.74 5.86
C TRP A 110 6.64 -19.67 4.77
N TRP A 111 7.63 -19.66 3.87
CA TRP A 111 7.74 -18.71 2.76
C TRP A 111 7.09 -19.22 1.47
N VAL A 112 6.56 -20.44 1.47
CA VAL A 112 5.90 -21.02 0.29
C VAL A 112 4.40 -20.78 0.42
N PRO A 113 3.75 -20.16 -0.58
CA PRO A 113 2.29 -20.02 -0.58
C PRO A 113 1.61 -21.38 -0.44
N ASN A 114 0.55 -21.45 0.36
CA ASN A 114 -0.30 -22.64 0.49
C ASN A 114 -1.74 -22.38 0.03
N VAL A 115 -2.07 -21.14 -0.30
CA VAL A 115 -3.38 -20.74 -0.79
C VAL A 115 -3.29 -19.77 -1.97
N VAL A 116 -4.31 -19.81 -2.82
CA VAL A 116 -4.72 -18.68 -3.64
C VAL A 116 -5.82 -17.96 -2.89
N VAL A 117 -5.72 -16.65 -2.77
CA VAL A 117 -6.75 -15.79 -2.19
C VAL A 117 -7.42 -15.04 -3.34
N ALA A 118 -8.72 -15.24 -3.48
CA ALA A 118 -9.55 -14.52 -4.43
C ALA A 118 -10.24 -13.34 -3.72
N HIS A 119 -10.09 -12.15 -4.28
CA HIS A 119 -10.85 -10.96 -3.90
C HIS A 119 -12.00 -10.83 -4.89
N GLU A 120 -13.22 -11.04 -4.42
CA GLU A 120 -14.42 -11.12 -5.23
C GLU A 120 -15.51 -10.16 -4.71
N LYS A 121 -16.58 -10.00 -5.49
CA LYS A 121 -17.76 -9.21 -5.09
C LYS A 121 -18.29 -9.55 -3.70
N GLU A 122 -18.31 -10.84 -3.37
CA GLU A 122 -18.87 -11.33 -2.11
C GLU A 122 -17.87 -11.28 -0.96
N GLY A 123 -16.63 -10.81 -1.19
CA GLY A 123 -15.56 -10.73 -0.21
C GLY A 123 -14.34 -11.56 -0.59
N ILE A 124 -13.75 -12.27 0.39
CA ILE A 124 -12.50 -12.99 0.20
C ILE A 124 -12.70 -14.50 0.31
N GLU A 125 -12.16 -15.24 -0.66
CA GLU A 125 -12.12 -16.70 -0.63
C GLU A 125 -10.68 -17.22 -0.63
N ALA A 126 -10.32 -18.04 0.36
CA ALA A 126 -9.01 -18.68 0.43
C ALA A 126 -9.08 -20.14 -0.01
N ILE A 127 -8.42 -20.47 -1.12
CA ILE A 127 -8.45 -21.79 -1.77
C ILE A 127 -7.10 -22.46 -1.58
N HIS A 128 -7.07 -23.66 -1.00
CA HIS A 128 -5.84 -24.40 -0.76
C HIS A 128 -5.20 -24.90 -2.06
N LEU A 129 -3.96 -24.48 -2.35
CA LEU A 129 -3.27 -24.74 -3.61
C LEU A 129 -3.17 -26.23 -3.95
N ALA A 130 -2.80 -27.07 -2.97
CA ALA A 130 -2.54 -28.47 -3.23
C ALA A 130 -3.81 -29.34 -3.34
N SER A 131 -4.95 -28.89 -2.80
CA SER A 131 -6.18 -29.70 -2.78
C SER A 131 -7.33 -29.09 -3.58
N GLY A 132 -7.22 -27.82 -3.99
CA GLY A 132 -8.28 -27.06 -4.64
C GLY A 132 -9.50 -26.78 -3.76
N ARG A 133 -9.45 -27.12 -2.46
CA ARG A 133 -10.58 -26.94 -1.55
C ARG A 133 -10.54 -25.57 -0.90
N THR A 134 -11.70 -24.93 -0.78
CA THR A 134 -11.88 -23.70 -0.01
C THR A 134 -11.59 -23.93 1.47
N LEU A 135 -10.57 -23.26 2.00
CA LEU A 135 -10.25 -23.26 3.42
C LEU A 135 -11.30 -22.47 4.19
N CYS A 136 -11.55 -21.24 3.76
CA CYS A 136 -12.49 -20.32 4.38
C CYS A 136 -12.94 -19.25 3.38
N LYS A 137 -14.17 -18.76 3.54
CA LYS A 137 -14.75 -17.65 2.78
C LYS A 137 -15.26 -16.58 3.75
N LEU A 138 -14.76 -15.35 3.62
CA LEU A 138 -15.15 -14.20 4.42
C LEU A 138 -16.06 -13.32 3.58
N HIS A 139 -17.31 -13.19 4.00
CA HIS A 139 -18.25 -12.31 3.31
C HIS A 139 -17.99 -10.87 3.70
N LEU A 140 -17.76 -10.02 2.70
CA LEU A 140 -17.53 -8.58 2.85
C LEU A 140 -18.54 -7.86 1.95
N THR A 141 -19.03 -6.72 2.40
CA THR A 141 -19.96 -5.90 1.64
C THR A 141 -19.28 -5.29 0.42
N GLU A 142 -20.02 -5.22 -0.69
CA GLU A 142 -19.59 -4.50 -1.89
C GLU A 142 -19.55 -2.99 -1.63
N GLY A 143 -18.67 -2.29 -2.34
CA GLY A 143 -18.41 -0.88 -2.12
C GLY A 143 -17.61 -0.61 -0.85
N GLY A 144 -16.81 0.45 -0.88
CA GLY A 144 -15.97 0.83 0.26
C GLY A 144 -14.68 0.02 0.38
N LEU A 145 -13.99 0.22 1.51
CA LEU A 145 -12.67 -0.35 1.81
C LEU A 145 -12.75 -1.21 3.07
N HIS A 146 -12.20 -2.43 3.01
CA HIS A 146 -12.03 -3.32 4.15
C HIS A 146 -10.54 -3.48 4.47
N ALA A 147 -10.11 -3.03 5.65
CA ALA A 147 -8.72 -3.09 6.11
C ALA A 147 -8.63 -2.86 7.64
N ASP A 148 -7.47 -3.09 8.24
CA ASP A 148 -7.18 -2.75 9.65
C ASP A 148 -6.66 -1.31 9.72
N ILE A 149 -7.56 -0.33 9.55
CA ILE A 149 -7.17 1.05 9.27
C ILE A 149 -6.47 1.71 10.47
N ASN A 150 -6.80 1.29 11.70
CA ASN A 150 -6.26 1.83 12.94
C ASN A 150 -5.10 0.97 13.53
N GLY A 151 -4.83 -0.21 12.97
CA GLY A 151 -3.73 -1.10 13.38
C GLY A 151 -4.01 -1.91 14.66
N ASP A 152 -5.27 -2.05 15.10
CA ASP A 152 -5.63 -2.82 16.29
C ASP A 152 -5.77 -4.34 16.02
N GLY A 153 -5.65 -4.74 14.75
CA GLY A 153 -5.75 -6.12 14.29
C GLY A 153 -7.19 -6.60 14.09
N VAL A 154 -8.19 -5.73 14.17
CA VAL A 154 -9.58 -5.99 13.79
C VAL A 154 -9.76 -5.56 12.33
N LEU A 155 -10.71 -6.19 11.64
CA LEU A 155 -11.04 -5.79 10.28
C LEU A 155 -12.08 -4.67 10.36
N ASP A 156 -11.76 -3.54 9.73
CA ASP A 156 -12.62 -2.36 9.66
C ASP A 156 -13.18 -2.21 8.26
N HIS A 157 -14.28 -1.46 8.16
CA HIS A 157 -14.96 -1.14 6.92
C HIS A 157 -15.19 0.37 6.83
N VAL A 158 -14.71 0.98 5.75
CA VAL A 158 -14.92 2.38 5.41
C VAL A 158 -15.90 2.47 4.25
N GLN A 159 -17.03 3.10 4.51
CA GLN A 159 -18.08 3.36 3.54
C GLN A 159 -18.17 4.86 3.26
N VAL A 160 -18.52 5.21 2.03
CA VAL A 160 -18.61 6.59 1.58
C VAL A 160 -19.93 6.80 0.85
N VAL A 161 -20.57 7.94 1.11
CA VAL A 161 -21.88 8.27 0.52
C VAL A 161 -21.76 9.47 -0.41
N GLY A 162 -22.09 9.28 -1.68
CA GLY A 162 -22.27 10.34 -2.68
C GLY A 162 -23.72 10.83 -2.80
N GLY A 163 -23.95 11.80 -3.69
CA GLY A 163 -25.25 12.39 -4.02
C GLY A 163 -26.25 11.44 -4.71
N ASN A 164 -25.73 10.50 -5.51
CA ASN A 164 -26.53 9.49 -6.23
C ASN A 164 -26.51 8.10 -5.56
N GLY A 165 -25.89 7.96 -4.39
CA GLY A 165 -25.98 6.73 -3.62
C GLY A 165 -27.38 6.61 -3.04
N ALA A 166 -28.15 5.60 -3.48
CA ALA A 166 -29.39 5.20 -2.81
C ALA A 166 -29.19 5.24 -1.30
N GLU A 167 -30.15 5.78 -0.53
CA GLU A 167 -30.10 5.92 0.93
C GLU A 167 -29.36 4.74 1.58
N GLN A 168 -28.05 4.91 1.79
CA GLN A 168 -27.22 3.84 2.30
C GLN A 168 -27.38 3.91 3.81
N THR A 169 -28.24 3.04 4.34
CA THR A 169 -28.32 2.80 5.77
C THR A 169 -26.97 2.29 6.22
N VAL A 170 -26.40 2.95 7.23
CA VAL A 170 -25.13 2.54 7.82
C VAL A 170 -25.30 1.12 8.36
N VAL A 171 -24.35 0.23 8.06
CA VAL A 171 -24.34 -1.17 8.53
C VAL A 171 -24.40 -1.25 10.08
N SER A 172 -24.16 -0.14 10.78
CA SER A 172 -24.16 -0.02 12.24
C SER A 172 -25.55 -0.02 12.90
N GLY A 173 -26.65 -0.26 12.17
CA GLY A 173 -27.99 -0.39 12.75
C GLY A 173 -28.59 0.92 13.27
N SER A 174 -27.99 2.09 12.97
CA SER A 174 -28.64 3.37 13.15
C SER A 174 -29.49 3.70 11.92
N MET A 175 -30.71 4.22 12.13
CA MET A 175 -31.61 4.67 11.06
C MET A 175 -31.21 6.05 10.49
N GLU A 176 -30.00 6.53 10.77
CA GLU A 176 -29.56 7.85 10.31
C GLU A 176 -29.07 7.77 8.86
N VAL A 177 -29.80 8.40 7.95
CA VAL A 177 -29.42 8.54 6.54
C VAL A 177 -28.19 9.44 6.47
N LEU A 178 -27.08 8.91 5.98
CA LEU A 178 -25.87 9.69 5.78
C LEU A 178 -26.11 10.77 4.71
N LYS A 179 -25.63 11.98 5.01
CA LYS A 179 -25.64 13.08 4.04
C LYS A 179 -24.65 12.76 2.92
N PRO A 180 -24.89 13.25 1.69
CA PRO A 180 -23.89 13.20 0.64
C PRO A 180 -22.58 13.84 1.09
N CYS A 181 -21.47 13.25 0.66
CA CYS A 181 -20.10 13.64 0.99
C CYS A 181 -19.61 13.34 2.41
N TRP A 182 -20.11 12.25 3.00
CA TRP A 182 -19.64 11.75 4.29
C TRP A 182 -19.00 10.37 4.15
N ALA A 183 -17.97 10.14 4.96
CA ALA A 183 -17.34 8.83 5.14
C ALA A 183 -17.58 8.34 6.57
N VAL A 184 -17.95 7.07 6.68
CA VAL A 184 -18.10 6.37 7.96
C VAL A 184 -17.16 5.18 7.99
N ALA A 185 -16.37 5.09 9.05
CA ALA A 185 -15.58 3.91 9.35
C ALA A 185 -16.22 3.13 10.49
N THR A 186 -16.26 1.81 10.37
CA THR A 186 -16.81 0.87 11.36
C THR A 186 -15.81 -0.25 11.61
N SER A 187 -15.79 -0.82 12.80
CA SER A 187 -14.93 -1.95 13.14
C SER A 187 -15.72 -3.24 13.37
N GLY A 188 -15.15 -4.34 12.90
CA GLY A 188 -15.64 -5.70 13.06
C GLY A 188 -16.47 -6.21 11.87
N VAL A 189 -16.38 -7.53 11.65
CA VAL A 189 -17.24 -8.26 10.71
C VAL A 189 -17.92 -9.43 11.46
N PRO A 190 -19.24 -9.33 11.76
CA PRO A 190 -20.14 -8.20 11.51
C PRO A 190 -19.80 -6.96 12.35
N VAL A 191 -20.29 -5.79 11.92
CA VAL A 191 -20.02 -4.47 12.54
C VAL A 191 -20.37 -4.48 14.03
N ARG A 192 -19.47 -3.92 14.84
CA ARG A 192 -19.62 -3.85 16.31
C ARG A 192 -19.59 -2.44 16.84
N GLU A 193 -18.80 -1.58 16.22
CA GLU A 193 -18.59 -0.21 16.64
C GLU A 193 -18.36 0.68 15.43
N GLN A 194 -18.70 1.96 15.58
CA GLN A 194 -18.36 3.00 14.64
C GLN A 194 -17.06 3.67 15.09
N LEU A 195 -16.07 3.73 14.21
CA LEU A 195 -14.77 4.34 14.50
C LEU A 195 -14.80 5.85 14.32
N PHE A 196 -15.35 6.35 13.21
CA PHE A 196 -15.51 7.80 12.99
C PHE A 196 -16.54 8.11 11.89
N ASN A 197 -16.94 9.38 11.81
CA ASN A 197 -17.74 9.95 10.73
C ASN A 197 -17.17 11.32 10.33
N VAL A 198 -16.80 11.50 9.07
CA VAL A 198 -16.14 12.73 8.60
C VAL A 198 -16.72 13.23 7.28
N SER A 199 -16.70 14.55 7.09
CA SER A 199 -16.99 15.18 5.80
C SER A 199 -15.80 15.04 4.87
N ILE A 200 -16.01 14.55 3.65
CA ILE A 200 -14.96 14.46 2.63
C ILE A 200 -14.88 15.75 1.80
N CYS A 201 -16.00 16.45 1.68
CA CYS A 201 -16.10 17.73 0.95
C CYS A 201 -15.64 18.87 1.84
N HIS A 202 -14.93 19.82 1.22
CA HIS A 202 -14.51 21.10 1.80
C HIS A 202 -14.26 21.10 3.32
N TYR A 203 -13.02 20.82 3.71
CA TYR A 203 -12.58 21.06 5.08
C TYR A 203 -12.40 22.57 5.31
N ASN A 204 -13.29 23.19 6.08
CA ASN A 204 -13.07 24.55 6.58
C ASN A 204 -12.36 24.45 7.94
N HIS A 205 -11.16 25.04 8.07
CA HIS A 205 -10.32 24.99 9.28
C HIS A 205 -11.00 25.50 10.58
N LEU A 206 -12.14 26.18 10.45
CA LEU A 206 -12.99 26.61 11.54
C LEU A 206 -14.04 25.53 11.85
N ASN A 207 -13.61 24.41 12.44
CA ASN A 207 -14.48 23.40 13.04
C ASN A 207 -15.17 23.99 14.30
N LEU A 208 -16.10 24.91 14.10
CA LEU A 208 -16.87 25.58 15.15
C LEU A 208 -18.36 25.23 15.11
N PHE A 209 -18.79 24.32 14.24
CA PHE A 209 -20.19 23.92 14.15
C PHE A 209 -20.35 22.40 14.10
N HIS A 210 -20.45 21.82 15.29
CA HIS A 210 -21.23 20.60 15.51
C HIS A 210 -22.69 20.88 15.12
N HIS A 211 -23.29 19.93 14.41
CA HIS A 211 -24.73 19.74 14.25
C HIS A 211 -25.59 20.96 13.86
N GLY A 212 -25.98 21.00 12.58
CA GLY A 212 -27.04 21.87 12.08
C GLY A 212 -26.51 23.05 11.27
N ASP A 213 -27.23 23.40 10.22
CA ASP A 213 -27.12 24.67 9.50
C ASP A 213 -26.03 24.81 8.42
N PHE A 214 -26.12 23.98 7.37
CA PHE A 214 -25.72 24.41 6.03
C PHE A 214 -26.91 25.10 5.32
N SER A 215 -27.26 26.30 5.77
CA SER A 215 -27.94 27.25 4.90
C SER A 215 -27.36 28.64 5.17
N ARG A 216 -26.92 29.33 4.11
CA ARG A 216 -26.40 30.70 4.08
C ARG A 216 -24.88 30.87 4.21
N SER A 217 -24.15 30.44 3.18
CA SER A 217 -22.97 31.19 2.72
C SER A 217 -23.23 31.70 1.30
N PHE A 218 -22.81 32.94 1.05
CA PHE A 218 -23.12 33.77 -0.10
C PHE A 218 -22.81 33.09 -1.46
N GLY A 219 -23.84 32.90 -2.30
CA GLY A 219 -23.70 32.97 -3.77
C GLY A 219 -23.67 31.66 -4.58
N ARG A 220 -23.48 30.48 -3.98
CA ARG A 220 -23.65 29.20 -4.68
C ARG A 220 -24.37 28.20 -3.77
N SER A 221 -25.59 27.80 -4.15
CA SER A 221 -26.25 26.65 -3.54
C SER A 221 -25.36 25.43 -3.75
N PHE A 222 -24.89 24.81 -2.66
CA PHE A 222 -24.25 23.50 -2.72
C PHE A 222 -25.36 22.52 -3.13
N ASP A 223 -25.37 22.10 -4.39
CA ASP A 223 -26.23 21.02 -4.85
C ASP A 223 -25.47 19.70 -4.67
N PRO A 224 -25.77 18.91 -3.63
CA PRO A 224 -25.10 17.64 -3.38
C PRO A 224 -25.61 16.52 -4.30
N SER A 225 -26.70 16.72 -5.04
CA SER A 225 -27.42 15.65 -5.74
C SER A 225 -26.59 14.97 -6.84
N GLY A 226 -25.63 15.66 -7.44
CA GLY A 226 -24.76 15.12 -8.49
C GLY A 226 -23.35 14.74 -8.07
N LEU A 227 -23.06 14.67 -6.76
CA LEU A 227 -21.72 14.33 -6.29
C LEU A 227 -21.47 12.82 -6.36
N GLU A 228 -20.45 12.38 -7.07
CA GLU A 228 -19.98 11.00 -7.00
C GLU A 228 -18.69 10.93 -6.19
N VAL A 229 -18.44 9.78 -5.57
CA VAL A 229 -17.22 9.54 -4.79
C VAL A 229 -16.67 8.19 -5.17
N ALA A 230 -15.37 8.14 -5.46
CA ALA A 230 -14.69 6.89 -5.78
C ALA A 230 -14.51 6.03 -4.51
N THR A 231 -14.38 4.72 -4.70
CA THR A 231 -14.06 3.79 -3.60
C THR A 231 -12.77 4.24 -2.90
N PRO A 232 -12.78 4.39 -1.56
CA PRO A 232 -11.62 4.85 -0.81
C PRO A 232 -10.47 3.86 -0.88
N VAL A 233 -9.25 4.37 -0.76
CA VAL A 233 -8.03 3.55 -0.73
C VAL A 233 -7.24 3.79 0.55
N LEU A 234 -6.52 2.76 0.99
CA LEU A 234 -5.59 2.85 2.10
C LEU A 234 -4.19 3.20 1.57
N LEU A 235 -3.61 4.27 2.10
CA LEU A 235 -2.20 4.60 1.97
C LEU A 235 -1.47 4.11 3.21
N GLU A 236 -0.68 3.04 3.06
CA GLU A 236 0.04 2.44 4.18
C GLU A 236 1.07 3.42 4.75
N ARG A 237 1.16 3.47 6.09
CA ARG A 237 2.20 4.22 6.78
C ARG A 237 3.15 3.30 7.52
N ASP A 238 4.43 3.60 7.39
CA ASP A 238 5.43 3.11 8.34
C ASP A 238 5.42 4.05 9.54
N ASP A 239 4.75 3.63 10.62
CA ASP A 239 4.75 4.33 11.90
C ASP A 239 5.92 3.88 12.80
N GLY A 240 6.88 3.13 12.25
CA GLY A 240 8.01 2.57 12.99
C GLY A 240 7.63 1.46 13.97
N HIS A 241 6.35 1.10 14.05
CA HIS A 241 5.87 0.00 14.86
C HIS A 241 5.68 -1.25 14.01
N LYS A 242 6.13 -2.39 14.53
CA LYS A 242 5.86 -3.69 13.90
C LYS A 242 4.43 -4.11 14.22
N HIS A 243 3.50 -3.65 13.39
CA HIS A 243 2.14 -4.18 13.37
C HIS A 243 2.17 -5.67 13.03
N ARG A 244 1.31 -6.44 13.68
CA ARG A 244 1.38 -7.91 13.70
C ARG A 244 0.89 -8.59 12.41
N ARG A 245 0.99 -7.91 11.26
CA ARG A 245 0.32 -8.16 9.97
C ARG A 245 -1.02 -7.45 9.92
N GLY A 246 -1.16 -6.55 8.96
CA GLY A 246 -2.28 -5.67 8.76
C GLY A 246 -1.78 -4.39 8.08
N SER A 247 -2.58 -3.86 7.17
CA SER A 247 -2.33 -2.59 6.51
C SER A 247 -3.04 -1.50 7.32
N HIS A 248 -2.29 -0.63 7.99
CA HIS A 248 -2.79 0.57 8.68
C HIS A 248 -2.23 1.81 8.00
N GLY A 249 -2.93 2.94 8.11
CA GLY A 249 -2.46 4.16 7.46
C GLY A 249 -3.54 5.20 7.21
N ASP A 250 -3.29 6.06 6.23
CA ASP A 250 -4.22 7.11 5.86
C ASP A 250 -5.27 6.58 4.91
N ILE A 251 -6.51 7.03 5.08
CA ILE A 251 -7.58 6.75 4.14
C ILE A 251 -7.71 7.95 3.21
N ILE A 252 -7.66 7.65 1.92
CA ILE A 252 -7.73 8.65 0.85
C ILE A 252 -9.10 8.55 0.18
N PHE A 253 -9.70 9.70 -0.07
CA PHE A 253 -10.98 9.85 -0.73
C PHE A 253 -10.83 10.73 -1.97
N LEU A 254 -11.61 10.45 -3.01
CA LEU A 254 -11.65 11.23 -4.26
C LEU A 254 -13.10 11.50 -4.64
N THR A 255 -13.46 12.77 -4.80
CA THR A 255 -14.79 13.19 -5.25
C THR A 255 -14.80 13.52 -6.75
N SER A 256 -15.99 13.50 -7.37
CA SER A 256 -16.18 13.82 -8.79
C SER A 256 -15.79 15.23 -9.19
N ARG A 257 -15.59 16.11 -8.20
CA ARG A 257 -15.08 17.47 -8.35
C ARG A 257 -13.55 17.54 -8.34
N GLY A 258 -12.86 16.40 -8.33
CA GLY A 258 -11.40 16.33 -8.27
C GLY A 258 -10.82 16.69 -6.91
N GLU A 259 -11.62 16.67 -5.84
CA GLU A 259 -11.13 16.88 -4.48
C GLU A 259 -10.57 15.57 -3.93
N VAL A 260 -9.29 15.59 -3.53
CA VAL A 260 -8.62 14.46 -2.89
C VAL A 260 -8.37 14.81 -1.43
N THR A 261 -8.89 14.00 -0.52
CA THR A 261 -8.81 14.26 0.93
C THR A 261 -8.16 13.09 1.64
N SER A 262 -7.27 13.39 2.61
CA SER A 262 -6.58 12.40 3.44
C SER A 262 -6.97 12.53 4.91
N TYR A 263 -7.31 11.38 5.52
CA TYR A 263 -7.59 11.25 6.94
C TYR A 263 -6.72 10.15 7.56
N THR A 264 -6.18 10.42 8.74
CA THR A 264 -5.52 9.40 9.57
C THR A 264 -6.47 8.97 10.69
N PRO A 265 -6.76 7.67 10.88
CA PRO A 265 -7.51 7.18 12.04
C PRO A 265 -6.81 7.54 13.36
N GLY A 266 -7.58 7.97 14.36
CA GLY A 266 -7.06 8.30 15.68
C GLY A 266 -6.59 7.08 16.46
N LEU A 267 -5.52 7.23 17.24
CA LEU A 267 -4.92 6.16 18.06
C LEU A 267 -5.86 5.55 19.11
N LEU A 268 -6.94 6.25 19.48
CA LEU A 268 -7.95 5.80 20.45
C LEU A 268 -9.24 5.30 19.75
N GLY A 269 -9.24 5.16 18.43
CA GLY A 269 -10.27 4.46 17.65
C GLY A 269 -11.62 5.17 17.52
N HIS A 270 -11.76 6.44 17.94
CA HIS A 270 -13.07 7.13 17.96
C HIS A 270 -13.08 8.47 17.20
N ASP A 271 -11.99 8.82 16.51
CA ASP A 271 -11.89 10.06 15.74
C ASP A 271 -10.97 9.85 14.52
N ALA A 272 -11.05 10.74 13.54
CA ALA A 272 -10.15 10.79 12.40
C ALA A 272 -9.53 12.19 12.28
N MET A 273 -8.20 12.23 12.22
CA MET A 273 -7.46 13.47 12.04
C MET A 273 -7.34 13.80 10.56
N TRP A 274 -7.85 14.97 10.17
CA TRP A 274 -7.62 15.52 8.84
C TRP A 274 -6.13 15.80 8.62
N ARG A 275 -5.60 15.43 7.44
CA ARG A 275 -4.19 15.63 7.09
C ARG A 275 -4.02 16.74 6.07
N TRP A 276 -4.69 16.60 4.94
CA TRP A 276 -4.61 17.52 3.83
C TRP A 276 -5.81 17.29 2.90
N GLN A 277 -6.08 18.30 2.07
CA GLN A 277 -7.04 18.24 0.98
C GLN A 277 -6.46 18.98 -0.22
N LEU A 278 -6.60 18.40 -1.41
CA LEU A 278 -6.17 18.97 -2.67
C LEU A 278 -7.35 19.08 -3.64
N SER A 279 -7.35 20.12 -4.46
CA SER A 279 -8.22 20.20 -5.62
C SER A 279 -7.37 19.97 -6.87
N THR A 280 -7.79 19.00 -7.68
CA THR A 280 -7.06 18.49 -8.84
C THR A 280 -7.97 18.46 -10.06
N GLY A 281 -7.41 18.28 -11.25
CA GLY A 281 -8.21 18.11 -12.47
C GLY A 281 -8.74 16.70 -12.70
N ALA A 282 -8.56 15.77 -11.74
CA ALA A 282 -9.16 14.44 -11.77
C ALA A 282 -10.69 14.47 -11.49
N THR A 283 -11.42 15.23 -12.31
CA THR A 283 -12.88 15.40 -12.24
C THR A 283 -13.59 14.39 -13.14
N TRP A 284 -14.85 14.07 -12.87
CA TRP A 284 -15.70 13.32 -13.78
C TRP A 284 -17.17 13.61 -13.51
N SER A 285 -18.05 13.17 -14.41
CA SER A 285 -19.49 13.24 -14.22
C SER A 285 -20.15 12.09 -14.97
N ASN A 286 -20.95 11.27 -14.29
CA ASN A 286 -21.81 10.27 -14.90
C ASN A 286 -23.29 10.67 -14.83
N LEU A 287 -23.56 11.97 -14.64
CA LEU A 287 -24.92 12.49 -14.66
C LEU A 287 -25.58 12.24 -16.03
N PRO A 288 -26.82 11.73 -16.07
CA PRO A 288 -27.51 11.48 -17.32
C PRO A 288 -27.66 12.79 -18.10
N SER A 289 -27.20 12.79 -19.34
CA SER A 289 -27.35 13.94 -20.23
C SER A 289 -28.84 14.25 -20.41
N PRO A 290 -29.27 15.54 -20.31
CA PRO A 290 -30.67 15.92 -20.52
C PRO A 290 -31.18 15.58 -21.94
N SER A 291 -30.28 15.26 -22.87
CA SER A 291 -30.59 14.84 -24.23
C SER A 291 -30.94 13.34 -24.39
N GLY A 292 -30.82 12.54 -23.32
CA GLY A 292 -31.07 11.09 -23.36
C GLY A 292 -30.04 10.30 -24.19
N MET A 293 -28.96 10.94 -24.65
CA MET A 293 -27.83 10.23 -25.26
C MET A 293 -27.01 9.56 -24.15
N MET A 294 -26.84 8.24 -24.23
CA MET A 294 -25.90 7.50 -23.37
C MET A 294 -24.49 7.90 -23.75
N GLU A 295 -23.89 8.81 -22.98
CA GLU A 295 -22.43 8.97 -22.96
C GLU A 295 -21.81 7.75 -22.25
N ASN A 296 -20.57 7.41 -22.63
CA ASN A 296 -19.85 6.31 -21.98
C ASN A 296 -19.63 6.66 -20.51
N VAL A 297 -20.01 5.75 -19.61
CA VAL A 297 -19.79 5.90 -18.17
C VAL A 297 -18.29 5.99 -17.90
N VAL A 298 -17.86 7.09 -17.29
CA VAL A 298 -16.49 7.33 -16.85
C VAL A 298 -16.23 6.51 -15.59
N VAL A 299 -15.13 5.76 -15.61
CA VAL A 299 -14.66 4.99 -14.46
C VAL A 299 -13.50 5.75 -13.80
N PRO A 300 -13.74 6.45 -12.68
CA PRO A 300 -12.68 7.15 -11.98
C PRO A 300 -11.67 6.17 -11.39
N THR A 301 -10.45 6.64 -11.17
CA THR A 301 -9.40 5.84 -10.53
C THR A 301 -8.97 6.50 -9.23
N LEU A 302 -8.95 5.74 -8.14
CA LEU A 302 -8.23 6.09 -6.93
C LEU A 302 -7.46 4.87 -6.46
N LYS A 303 -6.13 4.91 -6.54
CA LYS A 303 -5.26 3.79 -6.16
C LYS A 303 -3.99 4.28 -5.49
N THR A 304 -3.39 3.42 -4.68
CA THR A 304 -2.03 3.58 -4.16
C THR A 304 -1.10 2.64 -4.92
N PHE A 305 0.11 3.10 -5.22
CA PHE A 305 1.10 2.32 -5.96
C PHE A 305 2.52 2.81 -5.69
N SER A 306 3.52 1.99 -5.99
CA SER A 306 4.93 2.39 -5.88
C SER A 306 5.44 2.89 -7.23
N LEU A 307 6.21 3.98 -7.26
CA LEU A 307 6.83 4.50 -8.49
C LEU A 307 7.94 3.60 -9.05
N ARG A 308 8.38 2.61 -8.28
CA ARG A 308 9.44 1.67 -8.65
C ARG A 308 9.08 0.29 -8.12
N ALA A 309 9.46 -0.73 -8.87
CA ALA A 309 9.37 -2.10 -8.41
C ALA A 309 10.09 -2.26 -7.06
N TYR A 310 9.42 -2.89 -6.10
CA TYR A 310 9.92 -3.17 -4.75
C TYR A 310 10.25 -1.95 -3.87
N ASP A 311 9.80 -0.75 -4.24
CA ASP A 311 9.89 0.41 -3.34
C ASP A 311 8.74 0.36 -2.32
N PRO A 312 9.02 0.36 -1.00
CA PRO A 312 7.96 0.39 0.01
C PRO A 312 7.19 1.72 0.03
N LYS A 313 7.72 2.78 -0.61
CA LYS A 313 7.03 4.07 -0.65
C LYS A 313 5.93 4.07 -1.70
N GLN A 314 4.70 4.17 -1.20
CA GLN A 314 3.52 4.35 -2.02
C GLN A 314 3.26 5.83 -2.32
N VAL A 315 2.70 6.09 -3.48
CA VAL A 315 2.10 7.35 -3.91
C VAL A 315 0.65 7.07 -4.30
N ILE A 316 -0.12 8.13 -4.50
CA ILE A 316 -1.54 8.05 -4.86
C ILE A 316 -1.67 8.42 -6.34
N ILE A 317 -2.52 7.73 -7.08
CA ILE A 317 -3.03 8.19 -8.37
C ILE A 317 -4.53 8.45 -8.28
N ALA A 318 -4.95 9.62 -8.71
CA ALA A 318 -6.35 10.00 -8.88
C ALA A 318 -6.61 10.28 -10.37
N GLY A 319 -7.56 9.58 -10.99
CA GLY A 319 -7.88 9.69 -12.41
C GLY A 319 -9.34 10.08 -12.63
N GLY A 320 -9.55 11.13 -13.42
CA GLY A 320 -10.85 11.61 -13.88
C GLY A 320 -11.12 11.27 -15.34
N ASP A 321 -11.91 12.11 -16.01
CA ASP A 321 -12.28 11.96 -17.42
C ASP A 321 -11.20 12.44 -18.40
N GLN A 322 -10.48 13.52 -18.06
CA GLN A 322 -9.49 14.17 -18.92
C GLN A 322 -8.09 14.23 -18.32
N GLU A 323 -7.95 14.03 -17.01
CA GLU A 323 -6.67 14.16 -16.32
C GLU A 323 -6.52 13.08 -15.25
N ALA A 324 -5.32 12.53 -15.13
CA ALA A 324 -4.89 11.77 -13.98
C ALA A 324 -3.71 12.45 -13.28
N VAL A 325 -3.74 12.48 -11.96
CA VAL A 325 -2.74 13.15 -11.13
C VAL A 325 -2.08 12.15 -10.18
N VAL A 326 -0.77 12.29 -10.03
CA VAL A 326 0.02 11.52 -9.05
C VAL A 326 0.33 12.43 -7.87
N ILE A 327 -0.03 11.98 -6.68
CA ILE A 327 0.02 12.75 -5.44
C ILE A 327 0.95 12.03 -4.44
N SER A 328 1.79 12.80 -3.77
CA SER A 328 2.66 12.28 -2.72
C SER A 328 1.90 12.01 -1.41
N PRO A 329 2.42 11.15 -0.51
CA PRO A 329 1.81 10.89 0.80
C PRO A 329 1.51 12.14 1.65
N ASP A 330 2.32 13.20 1.51
CA ASP A 330 2.20 14.47 2.21
C ASP A 330 1.21 15.45 1.54
N GLY A 331 0.58 15.08 0.43
CA GLY A 331 -0.40 15.91 -0.24
C GLY A 331 0.23 16.96 -1.15
N SER A 332 1.31 16.62 -1.85
CA SER A 332 1.86 17.46 -2.93
C SER A 332 1.63 16.81 -4.30
N LEU A 333 1.38 17.61 -5.33
CA LEU A 333 1.23 17.13 -6.69
C LEU A 333 2.61 16.79 -7.27
N LEU A 334 2.82 15.53 -7.67
CA LEU A 334 4.07 15.07 -8.26
C LEU A 334 4.08 15.25 -9.78
N THR A 335 2.99 14.86 -10.45
CA THR A 335 2.81 15.03 -11.90
C THR A 335 1.32 14.92 -12.27
N SER A 336 0.96 15.44 -13.42
CA SER A 336 -0.30 15.17 -14.10
C SER A 336 -0.08 14.43 -15.42
N ILE A 337 -1.12 13.77 -15.90
CA ILE A 337 -1.18 13.01 -17.14
C ILE A 337 -2.47 13.40 -17.84
N ASP A 338 -2.35 14.00 -19.03
CA ASP A 338 -3.51 14.31 -19.86
C ASP A 338 -4.03 13.03 -20.52
N LEU A 339 -5.30 12.71 -20.27
CA LEU A 339 -5.96 11.53 -20.80
C LEU A 339 -6.61 11.86 -22.15
N PRO A 340 -6.27 11.16 -23.24
CA PRO A 340 -6.78 11.46 -24.58
C PRO A 340 -8.29 11.18 -24.74
N ALA A 341 -8.87 10.35 -23.87
CA ALA A 341 -10.31 10.07 -23.82
C ALA A 341 -10.69 9.51 -22.43
N PRO A 342 -11.99 9.57 -22.05
CA PRO A 342 -12.43 9.10 -20.74
C PRO A 342 -12.16 7.62 -20.49
N PRO A 343 -11.68 7.25 -19.29
CA PRO A 343 -11.45 5.87 -18.91
C PRO A 343 -12.75 5.09 -18.82
N THR A 344 -12.78 3.92 -19.46
CA THR A 344 -13.84 2.90 -19.30
C THR A 344 -13.51 1.89 -18.20
N HIS A 345 -12.28 1.90 -17.72
CA HIS A 345 -11.74 1.04 -16.68
C HIS A 345 -10.84 1.88 -15.77
N ALA A 346 -10.70 1.50 -14.51
CA ALA A 346 -9.70 2.12 -13.64
C ALA A 346 -8.30 1.95 -14.25
N LEU A 347 -7.44 2.97 -14.12
CA LEU A 347 -6.09 2.93 -14.65
C LEU A 347 -5.34 1.69 -14.11
N ILE A 348 -4.65 1.02 -15.02
CA ILE A 348 -3.85 -0.16 -14.73
C ILE A 348 -2.41 0.31 -14.52
N LEU A 349 -1.82 -0.08 -13.40
CA LEU A 349 -0.51 0.39 -12.94
C LEU A 349 0.44 -0.80 -12.94
N GLU A 350 1.21 -0.95 -14.02
CA GLU A 350 2.05 -2.13 -14.25
C GLU A 350 3.30 -1.72 -15.02
N ASP A 351 4.42 -2.41 -14.77
CA ASP A 351 5.67 -2.23 -15.52
C ASP A 351 5.59 -3.01 -16.85
N PHE A 352 4.92 -2.43 -17.86
CA PHE A 352 4.81 -3.08 -19.17
C PHE A 352 6.06 -2.85 -20.04
N SER A 353 6.88 -1.83 -19.73
CA SER A 353 8.14 -1.56 -20.42
C SER A 353 9.30 -2.45 -19.94
N GLY A 354 9.20 -3.01 -18.73
CA GLY A 354 10.20 -3.88 -18.12
C GLY A 354 11.41 -3.13 -17.56
N ASP A 355 11.28 -1.83 -17.26
CA ASP A 355 12.38 -0.98 -16.79
C ASP A 355 12.44 -0.83 -15.26
N GLY A 356 11.51 -1.46 -14.55
CA GLY A 356 11.38 -1.42 -13.09
C GLY A 356 10.67 -0.16 -12.58
N LEU A 357 10.06 0.64 -13.44
CA LEU A 357 9.16 1.74 -13.11
C LEU A 357 7.72 1.33 -13.39
N THR A 358 6.79 1.99 -12.69
CA THR A 358 5.38 1.68 -12.87
C THR A 358 4.82 2.51 -14.00
N ASP A 359 4.44 1.86 -15.09
CA ASP A 359 3.78 2.50 -16.21
C ASP A 359 2.26 2.52 -15.99
N VAL A 360 1.56 3.34 -16.77
CA VAL A 360 0.11 3.51 -16.67
C VAL A 360 -0.55 3.10 -17.98
N ILE A 361 -1.56 2.24 -17.92
CA ILE A 361 -2.38 1.85 -19.07
C ILE A 361 -3.78 2.43 -18.89
N LEU A 362 -4.24 3.15 -19.91
CA LEU A 362 -5.59 3.71 -20.03
C LEU A 362 -6.39 2.90 -21.05
N VAL A 363 -7.56 2.41 -20.64
CA VAL A 363 -8.50 1.71 -21.51
C VAL A 363 -9.71 2.61 -21.77
N THR A 364 -9.95 2.93 -23.04
CA THR A 364 -11.05 3.80 -23.49
C THR A 364 -11.95 3.04 -24.46
N SER A 365 -13.09 3.61 -24.82
CA SER A 365 -13.97 3.04 -25.85
C SER A 365 -13.34 3.05 -27.25
N GLY A 366 -12.36 3.93 -27.50
CA GLY A 366 -11.68 4.08 -28.80
C GLY A 366 -10.35 3.32 -28.93
N GLY A 367 -9.78 2.84 -27.82
CA GLY A 367 -8.48 2.17 -27.82
C GLY A 367 -7.81 2.10 -26.46
N VAL A 368 -6.59 1.54 -26.46
CA VAL A 368 -5.74 1.39 -25.27
C VAL A 368 -4.49 2.27 -25.44
N TYR A 369 -4.19 3.08 -24.43
CA TYR A 369 -3.04 3.98 -24.39
C TYR A 369 -2.10 3.56 -23.27
N GLY A 370 -0.79 3.60 -23.51
CA GLY A 370 0.24 3.34 -22.51
C GLY A 370 1.10 4.58 -22.26
N PHE A 371 1.27 4.94 -21.00
CA PHE A 371 2.11 6.03 -20.54
C PHE A 371 3.31 5.44 -19.79
N VAL A 372 4.51 5.66 -20.34
CA VAL A 372 5.75 5.15 -19.77
C VAL A 372 6.33 6.17 -18.79
N GLN A 373 6.64 5.73 -17.58
CA GLN A 373 7.28 6.59 -16.60
C GLN A 373 8.73 6.84 -17.02
N THR A 374 9.16 8.10 -17.07
CA THR A 374 10.57 8.44 -17.35
C THR A 374 11.21 9.19 -16.20
N ARG A 375 12.47 8.85 -15.89
CA ARG A 375 13.26 9.62 -14.92
C ARG A 375 13.90 10.80 -15.64
N GLN A 376 13.50 12.01 -15.28
CA GLN A 376 14.21 13.21 -15.66
C GLN A 376 15.19 13.59 -14.55
N PRO A 377 16.49 13.23 -14.65
CA PRO A 377 17.49 13.71 -13.69
C PRO A 377 17.51 15.24 -13.74
N GLY A 378 17.34 15.88 -12.59
CA GLY A 378 17.21 17.33 -12.50
C GLY A 378 18.41 18.04 -13.13
N ALA A 379 18.18 18.69 -14.28
CA ALA A 379 19.21 19.40 -15.04
C ALA A 379 19.92 20.48 -14.21
N LEU A 380 19.26 21.02 -13.18
CA LEU A 380 19.81 22.05 -12.30
C LEU A 380 21.01 21.57 -11.48
N PHE A 381 20.97 20.37 -10.90
CA PHE A 381 22.11 19.84 -10.13
C PHE A 381 23.30 19.50 -11.02
N PHE A 382 23.02 18.96 -12.20
CA PHE A 382 24.05 18.70 -13.20
C PHE A 382 24.67 20.01 -13.72
N SER A 383 23.83 21.00 -14.06
CA SER A 383 24.28 22.30 -14.55
C SER A 383 25.06 23.09 -13.50
N THR A 384 24.67 23.04 -12.22
CA THR A 384 25.41 23.72 -11.15
C THR A 384 26.76 23.06 -10.90
N LEU A 385 26.82 21.73 -10.91
CA LEU A 385 28.08 20.98 -10.76
C LEU A 385 29.04 21.22 -11.93
N VAL A 386 28.53 21.20 -13.17
CA VAL A 386 29.32 21.53 -14.37
C VAL A 386 29.79 22.99 -14.31
N GLY A 387 28.92 23.92 -13.91
CA GLY A 387 29.28 25.33 -13.71
C GLY A 387 30.41 25.50 -12.69
N PHE A 388 30.32 24.83 -11.54
CA PHE A 388 31.37 24.85 -10.53
C PHE A 388 32.69 24.26 -11.05
N LEU A 389 32.63 23.15 -11.79
CA LEU A 389 33.80 22.52 -12.39
C LEU A 389 34.51 23.47 -13.38
N ILE A 390 33.76 24.18 -14.21
CA ILE A 390 34.31 25.16 -15.17
C ILE A 390 35.04 26.29 -14.41
N VAL A 391 34.45 26.80 -13.33
CA VAL A 391 35.09 27.84 -12.51
C VAL A 391 36.39 27.33 -11.89
N VAL A 392 36.40 26.11 -11.33
CA VAL A 392 37.60 25.50 -10.76
C VAL A 392 38.70 25.33 -11.81
N ILE A 393 38.36 24.83 -13.00
CA ILE A 393 39.30 24.69 -14.12
C ILE A 393 39.85 26.06 -14.52
N GLY A 394 39.00 27.09 -14.58
CA GLY A 394 39.42 28.47 -14.86
C GLY A 394 40.40 29.02 -13.82
N VAL A 395 40.13 28.81 -12.53
CA VAL A 395 41.04 29.23 -11.44
C VAL A 395 42.37 28.48 -11.49
N ILE A 396 42.36 27.18 -11.76
CA ILE A 396 43.58 26.37 -11.91
C ILE A 396 44.38 26.87 -13.12
N PHE A 397 43.73 27.12 -14.26
CA PHE A 397 44.38 27.62 -15.46
C PHE A 397 45.04 28.98 -15.23
N VAL A 398 44.33 29.92 -14.60
CA VAL A 398 44.87 31.24 -14.24
C VAL A 398 46.03 31.11 -13.26
N SER A 399 45.91 30.27 -12.23
CA SER A 399 46.96 30.05 -11.23
C SER A 399 48.22 29.42 -11.84
N LEU A 400 48.06 28.45 -12.76
CA LEU A 400 49.17 27.86 -13.50
C LEU A 400 49.83 28.87 -14.43
N HIS A 401 49.06 29.73 -15.10
CA HIS A 401 49.60 30.76 -15.99
C HIS A 401 50.39 31.83 -15.22
N LEU A 402 49.86 32.31 -14.09
CA LEU A 402 50.53 33.29 -13.22
C LEU A 402 51.77 32.71 -12.52
N ASN A 403 51.76 31.43 -12.14
CA ASN A 403 52.94 30.78 -11.58
C ASN A 403 54.01 30.50 -12.66
N SER A 404 53.60 30.22 -13.90
CA SER A 404 54.53 30.06 -15.03
C SER A 404 55.22 31.37 -15.40
N SER A 405 54.56 32.52 -15.29
CA SER A 405 55.17 33.83 -15.61
C SER A 405 56.24 34.27 -14.60
N ASN A 406 56.24 33.71 -13.39
CA ASN A 406 57.21 34.04 -12.34
C ASN A 406 58.45 33.10 -12.31
N GLY A 407 58.50 32.08 -13.17
CA GLY A 407 59.52 31.02 -13.16
C GLY A 407 60.67 31.14 -14.17
N GLY A 408 60.91 32.32 -14.77
CA GLY A 408 61.81 32.44 -15.92
C GLY A 408 62.83 33.58 -15.88
N LYS A 409 63.86 33.49 -15.03
CA LYS A 409 65.19 34.05 -15.33
C LYS A 409 66.28 33.08 -14.86
N PRO A 410 66.93 32.32 -15.76
CA PRO A 410 68.17 31.65 -15.42
C PRO A 410 69.31 32.67 -15.35
N ARG A 411 70.20 32.51 -14.36
CA ARG A 411 71.49 33.21 -14.27
C ARG A 411 72.31 32.94 -15.54
N SER A 412 72.85 34.00 -16.15
CA SER A 412 74.05 33.89 -16.99
C SER A 412 75.12 34.86 -16.48
N ASN A 413 76.22 34.30 -15.98
CA ASN A 413 77.53 34.96 -15.89
C ASN A 413 77.99 35.38 -17.30
N GLY A 414 78.67 36.53 -17.42
CA GLY A 414 79.41 36.87 -18.64
C GLY A 414 79.85 38.33 -18.78
N GLN A 415 81.00 38.65 -18.19
CA GLN A 415 82.03 39.62 -18.61
C GLN A 415 81.63 40.95 -19.29
N ARG A 416 81.92 42.08 -18.62
CA ARG A 416 83.11 42.90 -18.91
C ARG A 416 83.47 43.79 -17.72
#